data_AF-E9HWY9-F1
#
_entry.id   AF-E9HWY9-F1
#
_cell.length_a   1.000
_cell.length_b   1.000
_cell.length_c   1.000
_cell.angle_alpha   90.00
_cell.angle_beta   90.00
_cell.angle_gamma   90.00
#
_symmetry.space_group_name_H-M   'P 1'
#
loop_
_entity.id
_entity.type
_entity.pdbx_description
1 polymer ?
#
loop_
_entity_poly.entity_id
_entity_poly.type
_entity_poly.pdbx_seq_one_letter_code
_entity_poly.pdbx_strand_id
1 'polypeptide(L)'
;MMEHAHAVLRTILTIKFQPSELLIQSLAANLQQSQPVETKAAISVNDEDDHDYDVPEEIEEVLNEILQALRDKNREVQYSAAKGIGRLTSRLSKNFADQVIESIMELFSLRESDMAWHGGCLALAELG
;
A
#
# COMPACT_ATOMS: atom_id res chain seq x y z
N MET A 1 -0.49 29.19 12.17
CA MET A 1 -1.52 28.32 12.80
C MET A 1 -1.52 26.89 12.23
N MET A 2 -1.14 26.68 10.96
CA MET A 2 -1.06 25.34 10.34
C MET A 2 0.21 24.55 10.70
N GLU A 3 1.33 25.22 11.01
CA GLU A 3 2.60 24.56 11.39
C GLU A 3 2.49 23.67 12.62
N HIS A 4 1.66 24.05 13.60
CA HIS A 4 1.47 23.27 14.81
C HIS A 4 0.62 22.02 14.54
N ALA A 5 -0.33 22.08 13.62
CA ALA A 5 -1.12 20.91 13.21
C ALA A 5 -0.23 19.89 12.48
N HIS A 6 0.66 20.34 11.59
CA HIS A 6 1.64 19.46 10.92
C HIS A 6 2.66 18.87 11.89
N ALA A 7 3.16 19.65 12.86
CA ALA A 7 4.09 19.14 13.87
C ALA A 7 3.43 18.06 14.73
N VAL A 8 2.17 18.28 15.15
CA VAL A 8 1.40 17.29 15.93
C VAL A 8 1.12 16.04 15.09
N LEU A 9 0.77 16.17 13.82
CA LEU A 9 0.56 15.01 12.93
C LEU A 9 1.87 14.22 12.73
N ARG A 10 2.99 14.91 12.51
CA ARG A 10 4.32 14.27 12.38
C ARG A 10 4.71 13.52 13.65
N THR A 11 4.52 14.12 14.82
CA THR A 11 4.82 13.48 16.11
C THR A 11 3.90 12.29 16.39
N ILE A 12 2.62 12.36 16.04
CA ILE A 12 1.68 11.24 16.20
C ILE A 12 2.06 10.08 15.29
N LEU A 13 2.48 10.36 14.04
CA LEU A 13 2.93 9.34 13.09
C LEU A 13 4.26 8.70 13.51
N THR A 14 5.23 9.48 14.02
CA THR A 14 6.53 8.93 14.46
C THR A 14 6.46 8.17 15.79
N ILE A 15 5.52 8.50 16.68
CA ILE A 15 5.29 7.75 17.93
C ILE A 15 4.51 6.44 17.65
N LYS A 16 3.57 6.44 16.69
CA LYS A 16 2.82 5.24 16.28
C LYS A 16 3.61 4.28 15.40
N PHE A 17 4.63 4.80 14.72
CA PHE A 17 5.47 4.06 13.78
C PHE A 17 6.95 4.17 14.21
N GLN A 18 7.26 3.70 15.43
CA GLN A 18 8.63 3.36 15.79
C GLN A 18 8.89 1.95 15.23
N PRO A 19 9.49 1.77 14.04
CA PRO A 19 10.04 0.47 13.69
C PRO A 19 11.04 0.13 14.79
N SER A 20 10.84 -1.00 15.48
CA SER A 20 11.81 -1.44 16.46
C SER A 20 13.17 -1.53 15.75
N GLU A 21 14.24 -1.01 16.36
CA GLU A 21 15.61 -1.13 15.83
C GLU A 21 15.95 -2.58 15.43
N LEU A 22 15.33 -3.54 16.13
CA LEU A 22 15.38 -4.96 15.81
C LEU A 22 14.72 -5.33 14.47
N LEU A 23 13.60 -4.71 14.10
CA LEU A 23 12.98 -4.89 12.78
C LEU A 23 13.86 -4.29 11.69
N ILE A 24 14.47 -3.12 11.91
CA ILE A 24 15.40 -2.50 10.96
C ILE A 24 16.64 -3.38 10.77
N GLN A 25 17.26 -3.85 11.86
CA GLN A 25 18.40 -4.76 11.80
C GLN A 25 18.05 -6.10 11.16
N SER A 26 16.88 -6.67 11.47
CA SER A 26 16.43 -7.94 10.88
C SER A 26 16.12 -7.79 9.37
N LEU A 27 15.49 -6.68 8.96
CA LEU A 27 15.28 -6.38 7.54
C LEU A 27 16.62 -6.15 6.82
N ALA A 28 17.54 -5.40 7.42
CA ALA A 28 18.87 -5.18 6.85
C ALA A 28 19.66 -6.50 6.69
N ALA A 29 19.57 -7.40 7.68
CA ALA A 29 20.17 -8.72 7.61
C ALA A 29 19.54 -9.60 6.51
N ASN A 30 18.21 -9.55 6.35
CA ASN A 30 17.49 -10.28 5.31
C ASN A 30 17.79 -9.75 3.90
N LEU A 31 18.00 -8.44 3.74
CA LEU A 31 18.47 -7.86 2.47
C LEU A 31 19.91 -8.29 2.15
N GLN A 32 20.78 -8.42 3.15
CA GLN A 32 22.16 -8.90 2.94
C GLN A 32 22.23 -10.40 2.62
N GLN A 33 21.23 -11.19 3.05
CA GLN A 33 21.12 -12.62 2.74
C GLN A 33 20.38 -12.93 1.43
N SER A 34 19.69 -11.94 0.85
CA SER A 34 19.04 -12.12 -0.45
C SER A 34 20.09 -12.09 -1.55
N GLN A 35 20.44 -13.26 -2.08
CA GLN A 35 21.15 -13.39 -3.35
C GLN A 35 20.40 -12.62 -4.44
N PRO A 36 21.09 -12.05 -5.45
CA PRO A 36 20.43 -11.40 -6.56
C PRO A 36 19.60 -12.45 -7.30
N VAL A 37 18.29 -12.41 -7.13
CA VAL A 37 17.39 -13.04 -8.09
C VAL A 37 17.54 -12.18 -9.34
N GLU A 38 18.26 -12.71 -10.33
CA GLU A 38 18.34 -12.14 -11.68
C GLU A 38 16.92 -12.01 -12.23
N THR A 39 16.28 -10.88 -11.94
CA THR A 39 15.02 -10.51 -12.58
C THR A 39 15.43 -9.87 -13.91
N LYS A 40 15.84 -10.72 -14.85
CA LYS A 40 16.05 -10.32 -16.23
C LYS A 40 14.68 -10.15 -16.90
N ALA A 41 14.07 -9.01 -16.63
CA ALA A 41 13.06 -8.41 -17.50
C ALA A 41 13.14 -6.90 -17.31
N ALA A 42 14.08 -6.29 -18.04
CA ALA A 42 13.96 -4.88 -18.38
C ALA A 42 12.71 -4.74 -19.25
N ILE A 43 11.58 -4.43 -18.63
CA ILE A 43 10.44 -3.89 -19.36
C ILE A 43 10.74 -2.40 -19.50
N SER A 44 11.32 -2.06 -20.65
CA SER A 44 11.33 -0.69 -21.13
C SER A 44 9.87 -0.26 -21.26
N VAL A 45 9.42 0.58 -20.35
CA VAL A 45 8.16 1.33 -20.51
C VAL A 45 8.36 2.29 -21.67
N ASN A 46 8.08 1.79 -22.87
CA ASN A 46 7.54 2.63 -23.92
C ASN A 46 6.11 2.92 -23.49
N ASP A 47 5.86 4.19 -23.15
CA ASP A 47 4.53 4.77 -23.27
C ASP A 47 3.99 4.45 -24.69
N GLU A 48 2.70 4.11 -24.80
CA GLU A 48 1.96 3.75 -26.03
C GLU A 48 1.67 2.26 -26.29
N ASP A 49 1.38 1.45 -25.27
CA ASP A 49 0.58 0.25 -25.53
C ASP A 49 -0.57 0.08 -24.53
N ASP A 50 -1.75 0.51 -25.00
CA ASP A 50 -3.08 0.39 -24.40
C ASP A 50 -3.56 -1.08 -24.53
N HIS A 51 -2.69 -2.02 -24.21
CA HIS A 51 -3.04 -3.44 -24.14
C HIS A 51 -3.59 -3.71 -22.75
N ASP A 52 -4.91 -3.80 -22.66
CA ASP A 52 -5.65 -4.48 -21.60
C ASP A 52 -5.08 -5.90 -21.46
N TYR A 53 -4.03 -6.05 -20.65
CA TYR A 53 -3.62 -7.34 -20.15
C TYR A 53 -4.62 -7.71 -19.07
N ASP A 54 -5.39 -8.77 -19.32
CA ASP A 54 -6.26 -9.37 -18.30
C ASP A 54 -5.42 -9.64 -17.05
N VAL A 55 -5.81 -9.01 -15.93
CA VAL A 55 -5.15 -9.23 -14.65
C VAL A 55 -5.46 -10.65 -14.19
N PRO A 56 -4.46 -11.43 -13.76
CA PRO A 56 -4.70 -12.77 -13.25
C PRO A 56 -5.67 -12.74 -12.06
N GLU A 57 -6.60 -13.69 -12.01
CA GLU A 57 -7.62 -13.82 -10.95
C GLU A 57 -6.96 -13.85 -9.55
N GLU A 58 -5.77 -14.44 -9.43
CA GLU A 58 -5.04 -14.49 -8.17
C GLU A 58 -4.64 -13.10 -7.65
N ILE A 59 -4.39 -12.13 -8.53
CA ILE A 59 -4.09 -10.76 -8.14
C ILE A 59 -5.34 -10.05 -7.63
N GLU A 60 -6.50 -10.32 -8.24
CA GLU A 60 -7.79 -9.78 -7.78
C GLU A 60 -8.19 -10.37 -6.42
N GLU A 61 -7.98 -11.67 -6.21
CA GLU A 61 -8.17 -12.32 -4.92
C GLU A 61 -7.30 -11.68 -3.84
N VAL A 62 -6.00 -11.50 -4.11
CA VAL A 62 -5.06 -10.84 -3.19
C VAL A 62 -5.46 -9.40 -2.93
N LEU A 63 -5.88 -8.65 -3.95
CA LEU A 63 -6.36 -7.28 -3.79
C LEU A 63 -7.58 -7.23 -2.87
N ASN A 64 -8.55 -8.13 -3.05
CA ASN A 64 -9.74 -8.22 -2.21
C ASN A 64 -9.41 -8.52 -0.75
N GLU A 65 -8.50 -9.45 -0.50
CA GLU A 65 -8.00 -9.74 0.85
C GLU A 65 -7.33 -8.52 1.50
N ILE A 66 -6.51 -7.78 0.74
CA ILE A 66 -5.88 -6.55 1.23
C ILE A 66 -6.94 -5.47 1.53
N LEU A 67 -7.93 -5.28 0.66
CA LEU A 67 -9.02 -4.32 0.87
C LEU A 67 -9.87 -4.68 2.09
N GLN A 68 -10.07 -5.97 2.39
CA GLN A 68 -10.70 -6.41 3.63
C GLN A 68 -9.81 -6.09 4.85
N ALA A 69 -8.51 -6.34 4.75
CA ALA A 69 -7.55 -6.05 5.82
C ALA A 69 -7.42 -4.54 6.14
N LEU A 70 -7.73 -3.64 5.19
CA LEU A 70 -7.85 -2.20 5.46
C LEU A 70 -9.00 -1.87 6.43
N ARG A 71 -10.00 -2.74 6.55
CA ARG A 71 -11.13 -2.59 7.49
C ARG A 71 -10.86 -3.23 8.85
N ASP A 72 -9.69 -3.82 9.05
CA ASP A 72 -9.37 -4.55 10.28
C ASP A 72 -9.30 -3.61 11.50
N LYS A 73 -9.65 -4.15 12.67
CA LYS A 73 -9.63 -3.39 13.94
C LYS A 73 -8.20 -3.20 14.47
N ASN A 74 -7.27 -4.07 14.08
CA ASN A 74 -5.87 -4.01 14.43
C ASN A 74 -5.12 -3.09 13.46
N ARG A 75 -4.55 -2.02 14.02
CA ARG A 75 -3.78 -1.04 13.24
C ARG A 75 -2.58 -1.63 12.53
N GLU A 76 -1.91 -2.63 13.11
CA GLU A 76 -0.76 -3.28 12.47
C GLU A 76 -1.15 -3.99 11.16
N VAL A 77 -2.35 -4.59 11.15
CA VAL A 77 -2.93 -5.22 9.96
C VAL A 77 -3.24 -4.15 8.91
N GLN A 78 -3.88 -3.04 9.30
CA GLN A 78 -4.18 -1.92 8.40
C GLN A 78 -2.92 -1.30 7.78
N TYR A 79 -1.87 -1.04 8.56
CA TYR A 79 -0.61 -0.51 8.03
C TYR A 79 0.07 -1.50 7.07
N SER A 80 0.02 -2.79 7.38
CA SER A 80 0.59 -3.83 6.52
C SER A 80 -0.18 -3.95 5.21
N ALA A 81 -1.50 -3.86 5.26
CA ALA A 81 -2.39 -3.86 4.10
C ALA A 81 -2.16 -2.62 3.22
N ALA A 82 -2.10 -1.43 3.80
CA ALA A 82 -1.81 -0.19 3.07
C ALA A 82 -0.47 -0.26 2.31
N LYS A 83 0.59 -0.75 2.97
CA LYS A 83 1.89 -1.00 2.30
C LYS A 83 1.81 -2.08 1.22
N GLY A 84 0.92 -3.05 1.40
CA GLY A 84 0.61 -4.05 0.38
C GLY A 84 0.06 -3.41 -0.88
N ILE A 85 -0.94 -2.51 -0.74
CA ILE A 85 -1.51 -1.74 -1.84
C ILE A 85 -0.44 -0.97 -2.61
N GLY A 86 0.39 -0.15 -1.95
CA GLY A 86 1.40 0.65 -2.65
C GLY A 86 2.41 -0.20 -3.45
N ARG A 87 2.82 -1.35 -2.90
CA ARG A 87 3.70 -2.30 -3.63
C ARG A 87 3.00 -3.02 -4.78
N LEU A 88 1.70 -3.27 -4.65
CA LEU A 88 0.91 -3.90 -5.69
C LEU A 88 0.72 -2.91 -6.84
N THR A 89 0.19 -1.71 -6.56
CA THR A 89 -0.12 -0.69 -7.58
C THR A 89 1.12 -0.19 -8.32
N SER A 90 2.28 -0.10 -7.66
CA SER A 90 3.55 0.26 -8.32
C SER A 90 4.05 -0.72 -9.39
N ARG A 91 3.46 -1.92 -9.47
CA ARG A 91 3.80 -2.96 -10.46
C ARG A 91 2.71 -3.19 -11.51
N LEU A 92 1.57 -2.51 -11.37
CA LEU A 92 0.40 -2.68 -12.23
C LEU A 92 0.39 -1.64 -13.35
N SER A 93 -0.39 -1.92 -14.39
CA SER A 93 -0.67 -0.91 -15.43
C SER A 93 -1.45 0.26 -14.82
N LYS A 94 -1.38 1.42 -15.48
CA LYS A 94 -2.09 2.62 -15.02
C LYS A 94 -3.60 2.40 -14.91
N ASN A 95 -4.21 1.74 -15.90
CA ASN A 95 -5.65 1.45 -15.92
C ASN A 95 -6.08 0.60 -14.72
N PHE A 96 -5.26 -0.38 -14.32
CA PHE A 96 -5.59 -1.21 -13.17
C PHE A 96 -5.29 -0.50 -11.84
N ALA A 97 -4.26 0.34 -11.78
CA ALA A 97 -4.03 1.21 -10.63
C ALA A 97 -5.22 2.15 -10.39
N ASP A 98 -5.84 2.69 -11.45
CA ASP A 98 -7.05 3.50 -11.35
C ASP A 98 -8.24 2.71 -10.76
N GLN A 99 -8.43 1.44 -11.16
CA GLN A 99 -9.46 0.55 -10.59
C GLN A 99 -9.22 0.26 -9.10
N VAL A 100 -7.95 0.09 -8.70
CA VAL A 100 -7.59 -0.05 -7.27
C VAL A 100 -7.93 1.21 -6.50
N ILE A 101 -7.68 2.39 -7.06
CA ILE A 101 -8.05 3.68 -6.44
C ILE A 101 -9.57 3.76 -6.27
N GLU A 102 -10.35 3.41 -7.30
CA GLU A 102 -11.81 3.36 -7.20
C GLU A 102 -12.26 2.45 -6.05
N SER A 103 -11.67 1.26 -5.92
CA SER A 103 -11.97 0.32 -4.84
C SER A 103 -11.61 0.87 -3.45
N ILE A 104 -10.51 1.62 -3.34
CA ILE A 104 -10.15 2.32 -2.09
C ILE A 104 -11.15 3.44 -1.80
N MET A 105 -11.65 4.14 -2.82
CA MET A 105 -12.62 5.21 -2.64
C MET A 105 -13.96 4.71 -2.08
N GLU A 106 -14.33 3.45 -2.33
CA GLU A 106 -15.52 2.83 -1.72
C GLU A 106 -15.44 2.75 -0.20
N LEU A 107 -14.23 2.72 0.38
CA LEU A 107 -14.02 2.72 1.84
C LEU A 107 -14.54 4.00 2.51
N PHE A 108 -14.72 5.09 1.78
CA PHE A 108 -15.22 6.37 2.30
C PHE A 108 -16.74 6.50 2.21
N SER A 109 -17.45 5.42 1.92
CA SER A 109 -18.91 5.38 1.97
C SER A 109 -19.44 5.67 3.39
N LEU A 110 -20.59 6.32 3.48
CA LEU A 110 -21.29 6.57 4.75
C LEU A 110 -21.73 5.29 5.48
N ARG A 111 -21.71 4.14 4.79
CA ARG A 111 -22.01 2.82 5.37
C ARG A 111 -20.80 2.16 6.03
N GLU A 112 -19.61 2.64 5.70
CA GLU A 112 -18.35 2.09 6.18
C GLU A 112 -18.01 2.61 7.58
N SER A 113 -17.11 1.91 8.26
CA SER A 113 -16.69 2.26 9.62
C SER A 113 -15.54 3.27 9.64
N ASP A 114 -15.35 3.96 10.77
CA ASP A 114 -14.17 4.82 11.00
C ASP A 114 -12.84 4.08 10.74
N MET A 115 -12.80 2.76 10.98
CA MET A 115 -11.62 1.94 10.71
C MET A 115 -11.38 1.80 9.21
N ALA A 116 -12.42 1.56 8.42
CA ALA A 116 -12.33 1.50 6.96
C ALA A 116 -11.87 2.83 6.37
N TRP A 117 -12.40 3.96 6.87
CA TRP A 117 -11.97 5.30 6.47
C TRP A 117 -10.50 5.55 6.82
N HIS A 118 -10.06 5.14 8.01
CA HIS A 118 -8.66 5.24 8.41
C HIS A 118 -7.74 4.41 7.52
N GLY A 119 -8.11 3.15 7.24
CA GLY A 119 -7.38 2.26 6.34
C GLY A 119 -7.30 2.82 4.92
N GLY A 120 -8.40 3.38 4.40
CA GLY A 120 -8.44 4.06 3.11
C GLY A 120 -7.45 5.22 3.03
N CYS A 121 -7.40 6.09 4.05
CA CYS A 121 -6.42 7.17 4.12
C CYS A 121 -4.97 6.67 4.11
N LEU A 122 -4.69 5.57 4.83
CA LEU A 122 -3.36 4.96 4.83
C LEU A 122 -3.00 4.40 3.45
N ALA A 123 -3.93 3.70 2.80
CA ALA A 123 -3.72 3.14 1.47
C ALA A 123 -3.43 4.25 0.45
N LEU A 124 -4.20 5.33 0.45
CA LEU A 124 -3.96 6.50 -0.42
C LEU A 124 -2.58 7.13 -0.20
N ALA A 125 -2.08 7.16 1.04
CA ALA A 125 -0.75 7.68 1.35
C ALA A 125 0.39 6.83 0.77
N GLU A 126 0.14 5.55 0.47
CA GLU A 126 1.12 4.61 -0.08
C GLU A 126 1.11 4.57 -1.63
N LEU A 127 0.21 5.32 -2.29
CA LEU A 127 0.12 5.41 -3.77
C LEU A 127 1.03 6.48 -4.39
N GLY A 128 1.87 7.14 -3.58
CA GLY A 128 2.75 8.26 -3.98
C GLY A 128 4.20 7.87 -4.25
#